data_AF-A0A9P1CI47-F1
#
_entry.id   AF-A0A9P1CI47-F1
#
_cell.length_a   1.000
_cell.length_b   1.000
_cell.length_c   1.000
_cell.angle_alpha   90.00
_cell.angle_beta   90.00
_cell.angle_gamma   90.00
#
_symmetry.space_group_name_H-M   'P 1'
#
loop_
_entity.id
_entity.type
_entity.pdbx_description
1 polymer ?
#
loop_
_entity_poly.entity_id
_entity_poly.type
_entity_poly.pdbx_seq_one_letter_code
_entity_poly.pdbx_strand_id
1 'polypeptide(L)'
;MVVLELLKYRVPAVIILLTLLIQWNQQIPHGIDRDFMEVFSGHGEISRAMRDVGMAGTSIDICLDAKAFDLTGPSAFGLVLNEVMRCKPGSTVVLAPDCRSLSKMCRHTSGRSYLTPMGNRGYVFVRVGNTLSGRTVIVALLAAWCGLRFIIEQPDGSFLEHLPHYQWLFSVLKVYAGTMYMGVFGSGSPKRHRLFSNCKYYLDTICDRAGYMSRAEQSLCSNKLVKKYIDKSGKVRCSGTKPALKESAHYPAAFGDFLASIALELRGVTWLNLSLETS
;
A
#
# COMPACT_ATOMS: atom_id res chain seq x y z
N MET A 1 22.87 -7.85 12.95
CA MET A 1 21.87 -8.83 13.42
C MET A 1 20.69 -8.99 12.45
N VAL A 2 20.91 -8.70 11.16
CA VAL A 2 19.86 -8.57 10.15
C VAL A 2 19.59 -9.98 9.51
N VAL A 3 20.61 -10.64 8.99
CA VAL A 3 20.44 -11.95 8.34
C VAL A 3 19.75 -13.03 9.19
N LEU A 4 20.08 -13.13 10.49
CA LEU A 4 19.56 -14.18 11.37
C LEU A 4 18.05 -14.08 11.59
N GLU A 5 17.52 -12.86 11.71
CA GLU A 5 16.07 -12.66 11.85
C GLU A 5 15.33 -13.02 10.56
N LEU A 6 15.87 -12.65 9.38
CA LEU A 6 15.28 -13.07 8.10
C LEU A 6 15.22 -14.59 7.95
N LEU A 7 16.23 -15.30 8.44
CA LEU A 7 16.23 -16.76 8.43
C LEU A 7 15.12 -17.35 9.32
N LYS A 8 14.84 -16.75 10.49
CA LYS A 8 13.74 -17.19 11.38
C LYS A 8 12.37 -17.13 10.69
N TYR A 9 12.13 -16.10 9.89
CA TYR A 9 10.89 -15.92 9.14
C TYR A 9 10.86 -16.67 7.79
N ARG A 10 11.83 -17.56 7.55
CA ARG A 10 11.95 -18.34 6.29
C ARG A 10 11.94 -17.43 5.05
N VAL A 11 12.57 -16.28 5.16
CA VAL A 11 12.64 -15.33 4.05
C VAL A 11 13.49 -15.93 2.93
N PRO A 12 13.05 -15.85 1.66
CA PRO A 12 13.84 -16.30 0.53
C PRO A 12 15.27 -15.74 0.55
N ALA A 13 16.27 -16.60 0.35
CA ALA A 13 17.69 -16.23 0.40
C ALA A 13 18.03 -15.05 -0.52
N VAL A 14 17.35 -14.94 -1.66
CA VAL A 14 17.51 -13.81 -2.59
C VAL A 14 17.20 -12.45 -1.96
N ILE A 15 16.22 -12.37 -1.05
CA ILE A 15 15.88 -11.14 -0.34
C ILE A 15 16.98 -10.81 0.68
N ILE A 16 17.48 -11.82 1.41
CA ILE A 16 18.59 -11.67 2.34
C ILE A 16 19.82 -11.10 1.62
N LEU A 17 20.19 -11.70 0.48
CA LEU A 17 21.32 -11.27 -0.33
C LEU A 17 21.12 -9.85 -0.88
N LEU A 18 19.91 -9.50 -1.31
CA LEU A 18 19.60 -8.16 -1.79
C LEU A 18 19.73 -7.11 -0.69
N THR A 19 19.23 -7.40 0.52
CA THR A 19 19.40 -6.54 1.70
C THR A 19 20.88 -6.35 2.03
N LEU A 20 21.68 -7.42 2.05
CA LEU A 20 23.12 -7.36 2.29
C LEU A 20 23.85 -6.56 1.21
N LEU A 21 23.54 -6.79 -0.07
CA LEU A 21 24.16 -6.09 -1.18
C LEU A 21 23.92 -4.57 -1.08
N ILE A 22 22.70 -4.16 -0.72
CA ILE A 22 22.37 -2.75 -0.52
C ILE A 22 23.16 -2.21 0.68
N GLN A 23 23.09 -2.86 1.83
CA GLN A 23 23.77 -2.41 3.07
C GLN A 23 25.30 -2.35 2.94
N TRP A 24 25.90 -3.20 2.11
CA TRP A 24 27.35 -3.19 1.86
C TRP A 24 27.78 -2.23 0.77
N ASN A 25 26.85 -1.65 0.01
CA ASN A 25 27.18 -0.66 -1.01
C ASN A 25 27.51 0.68 -0.36
N GLN A 26 28.80 0.98 -0.16
CA GLN A 26 29.26 2.25 0.43
C GLN A 26 29.00 3.49 -0.45
N GLN A 27 28.56 3.31 -1.70
CA GLN A 27 28.27 4.42 -2.61
C GLN A 27 26.88 5.03 -2.38
N ILE A 28 26.05 4.42 -1.53
CA ILE A 28 24.71 4.93 -1.20
C ILE A 28 24.62 5.29 0.29
N PRO A 29 23.84 6.31 0.67
CA PRO A 29 23.65 6.67 2.07
C PRO A 29 22.88 5.58 2.85
N HIS A 30 23.36 5.29 4.06
CA HIS A 30 22.78 4.30 5.00
C HIS A 30 22.27 4.91 6.30
N GLY A 31 22.14 6.24 6.37
CA GLY A 31 21.72 6.93 7.59
C GLY A 31 20.30 6.54 8.02
N ILE A 32 20.09 6.34 9.32
CA ILE A 32 18.76 6.10 9.90
C ILE A 32 18.11 7.45 10.23
N ASP A 33 17.53 8.09 9.21
CA ASP A 33 17.10 9.49 9.24
C ASP A 33 15.68 9.73 8.74
N ARG A 34 14.94 8.69 8.32
CA ARG A 34 13.55 8.85 7.84
C ARG A 34 12.55 8.57 8.95
N ASP A 35 11.61 9.49 9.16
CA ASP A 35 10.44 9.31 10.02
C ASP A 35 9.26 8.62 9.29
N PHE A 36 9.21 8.69 7.95
CA PHE A 36 8.21 7.98 7.13
C PHE A 36 8.71 7.64 5.72
N MET A 37 7.96 6.77 5.03
CA MET A 37 8.09 6.47 3.61
C MET A 37 6.72 6.27 2.96
N GLU A 38 6.50 6.86 1.79
CA GLU A 38 5.31 6.64 0.96
C GLU A 38 5.73 6.06 -0.39
N VAL A 39 5.26 4.84 -0.69
CA VAL A 39 5.51 4.16 -1.96
C VAL A 39 4.20 4.07 -2.72
N PHE A 40 4.27 4.36 -4.03
CA PHE A 40 3.10 4.59 -4.88
C PHE A 40 2.33 5.84 -4.44
N SER A 41 3.07 6.91 -4.16
CA SER A 41 2.54 8.14 -3.56
C SER A 41 1.60 8.93 -4.48
N GLY A 42 1.56 8.64 -5.78
CA GLY A 42 0.86 9.47 -6.76
C GLY A 42 1.35 10.92 -6.70
N HIS A 43 0.50 11.82 -6.19
CA HIS A 43 0.82 13.24 -5.98
C HIS A 43 1.49 13.54 -4.63
N GLY A 44 1.64 12.54 -3.75
CA GLY A 44 2.37 12.68 -2.49
C GLY A 44 1.63 13.44 -1.40
N GLU A 45 0.30 13.35 -1.35
CA GLU A 45 -0.50 14.05 -0.33
C GLU A 45 -0.18 13.62 1.10
N ILE A 46 0.05 12.32 1.34
CA ILE A 46 0.46 11.85 2.66
C ILE A 46 1.86 12.37 2.97
N SER A 47 2.78 12.28 2.02
CA SER A 47 4.14 12.81 2.20
C SER A 47 4.17 14.31 2.45
N ARG A 48 3.30 15.09 1.80
CA ARG A 48 3.14 16.52 2.06
C ARG A 48 2.73 16.74 3.51
N ALA A 49 1.62 16.13 3.93
CA ALA A 49 1.10 16.27 5.30
C ALA A 49 2.11 15.84 6.38
N MET A 50 2.86 14.76 6.15
CA MET A 50 3.93 14.31 7.06
C MET A 50 5.05 15.37 7.18
N ARG A 51 5.45 16.00 6.07
CA ARG A 51 6.45 17.07 6.08
C ARG A 51 5.92 18.34 6.76
N ASP A 52 4.65 18.65 6.59
CA ASP A 52 4.00 19.82 7.21
C ASP A 52 4.04 19.74 8.75
N VAL A 53 4.06 18.53 9.33
CA VAL A 53 4.24 18.30 10.77
C VAL A 53 5.71 18.07 11.18
N GLY A 54 6.66 18.38 10.30
CA GLY A 54 8.10 18.34 10.59
C GLY A 54 8.74 16.95 10.53
N MET A 55 8.10 15.97 9.89
CA MET A 55 8.68 14.63 9.69
C MET A 55 9.55 14.60 8.43
N ALA A 56 10.72 13.95 8.53
CA ALA A 56 11.57 13.70 7.37
C ALA A 56 11.18 12.39 6.70
N GLY A 57 11.13 12.33 5.37
CA GLY A 57 10.75 11.08 4.69
C GLY A 57 10.79 11.17 3.18
N THR A 58 10.51 10.03 2.56
CA THR A 58 10.67 9.85 1.12
C THR A 58 9.35 9.44 0.47
N SER A 59 9.06 10.03 -0.69
CA SER A 59 7.91 9.74 -1.54
C SER A 59 8.38 9.16 -2.87
N ILE A 60 7.93 7.96 -3.24
CA ILE A 60 8.37 7.26 -4.46
C ILE A 60 7.16 6.89 -5.29
N ASP A 61 7.08 7.45 -6.50
CA ASP A 61 6.05 7.12 -7.49
C ASP A 61 6.54 7.45 -8.90
N ILE A 62 6.08 6.69 -9.89
CA ILE A 62 6.37 6.93 -11.30
C ILE A 62 5.85 8.30 -11.78
N CYS A 63 4.84 8.86 -11.11
CA CYS A 63 4.30 10.20 -11.36
C CYS A 63 5.25 11.32 -10.93
N LEU A 64 6.16 11.05 -9.99
CA LEU A 64 7.15 12.03 -9.52
C LEU A 64 8.40 12.03 -10.41
N ASP A 65 8.89 10.84 -10.76
CA ASP A 65 9.98 10.66 -11.73
C ASP A 65 9.86 9.28 -12.39
N ALA A 66 9.40 9.26 -13.64
CA ALA A 66 9.17 8.01 -14.35
C ALA A 66 10.44 7.21 -14.66
N LYS A 67 11.61 7.86 -14.69
CA LYS A 67 12.88 7.21 -14.98
C LYS A 67 13.51 6.67 -13.70
N ALA A 68 13.47 7.44 -12.62
CA ALA A 68 14.07 7.06 -11.34
C ALA A 68 13.17 6.10 -10.53
N PHE A 69 11.84 6.24 -10.63
CA PHE A 69 10.88 5.58 -9.74
C PHE A 69 9.98 4.55 -10.44
N ASP A 70 10.39 4.02 -11.60
CA ASP A 70 9.73 2.84 -12.17
C ASP A 70 10.00 1.59 -11.32
N LEU A 71 9.06 1.34 -10.40
CA LEU A 71 9.07 0.18 -9.50
C LEU A 71 8.83 -1.16 -10.19
N THR A 72 8.85 -1.24 -11.52
CA THR A 72 9.02 -2.50 -12.25
C THR A 72 10.50 -2.80 -12.54
N GLY A 73 11.37 -1.77 -12.57
CA GLY A 73 12.81 -1.88 -12.80
C GLY A 73 13.61 -2.15 -11.51
N PRO A 74 14.75 -2.86 -11.59
CA PRO A 74 15.53 -3.23 -10.41
C PRO A 74 16.07 -2.02 -9.64
N SER A 75 16.46 -0.94 -10.32
CA SER A 75 17.08 0.23 -9.69
C SER A 75 16.15 0.96 -8.72
N ALA A 76 14.93 1.28 -9.17
CA ALA A 76 13.93 1.92 -8.32
C ALA A 76 13.55 1.05 -7.12
N PHE A 77 13.54 -0.27 -7.29
CA PHE A 77 13.27 -1.20 -6.20
C PHE A 77 14.42 -1.27 -5.20
N GLY A 78 15.67 -1.29 -5.67
CA GLY A 78 16.84 -1.18 -4.80
C GLY A 78 16.82 0.12 -3.98
N LEU A 79 16.45 1.24 -4.59
CA LEU A 79 16.24 2.51 -3.90
C LEU A 79 15.17 2.39 -2.80
N VAL A 80 14.01 1.79 -3.11
CA VAL A 80 12.95 1.58 -2.11
C VAL A 80 13.46 0.77 -0.93
N LEU A 81 14.16 -0.34 -1.18
CA LEU A 81 14.68 -1.17 -0.10
C LEU A 81 15.70 -0.40 0.76
N ASN A 82 16.54 0.43 0.15
CA ASN A 82 17.44 1.31 0.89
C ASN A 82 16.68 2.29 1.78
N GLU A 83 15.68 2.99 1.24
CA GLU A 83 14.91 3.99 1.99
C GLU A 83 14.11 3.37 3.15
N VAL A 84 13.61 2.14 3.01
CA VAL A 84 13.02 1.39 4.14
C VAL A 84 14.04 1.18 5.26
N MET A 85 15.27 0.80 4.94
CA MET A 85 16.31 0.56 5.94
C MET A 85 16.84 1.85 6.58
N ARG A 86 16.62 3.00 5.95
CA ARG A 86 16.90 4.33 6.50
C ARG A 86 15.80 4.87 7.41
N CYS A 87 14.67 4.17 7.52
CA CYS A 87 13.61 4.55 8.44
C CYS A 87 14.01 4.28 9.90
N LYS A 88 13.69 5.24 10.77
CA LYS A 88 13.83 5.11 12.22
C LYS A 88 12.90 4.00 12.73
N PRO A 89 13.28 3.25 13.78
CA PRO A 89 12.38 2.30 14.41
C PRO A 89 11.03 2.94 14.75
N GLY A 90 9.95 2.22 14.44
CA GLY A 90 8.60 2.73 14.55
C GLY A 90 8.09 3.49 13.32
N SER A 91 8.92 4.03 12.43
CA SER A 91 8.44 4.85 11.30
C SER A 91 7.32 4.22 10.46
N THR A 92 6.51 5.09 9.85
CA THR A 92 5.37 4.69 9.02
C THR A 92 5.78 4.47 7.58
N VAL A 93 5.38 3.33 7.00
CA VAL A 93 5.57 2.98 5.59
C VAL A 93 4.21 2.78 4.93
N VAL A 94 3.82 3.70 4.06
CA VAL A 94 2.56 3.62 3.29
C VAL A 94 2.81 2.98 1.93
N LEU A 95 1.99 1.99 1.58
CA LEU A 95 2.11 1.18 0.36
C LEU A 95 0.78 1.13 -0.37
N ALA A 96 0.66 1.78 -1.52
CA ALA A 96 -0.59 1.83 -2.31
C ALA A 96 -0.40 1.32 -3.74
N PRO A 97 -0.05 0.03 -3.94
CA PRO A 97 0.33 -0.47 -5.27
C PRO A 97 -0.78 -0.29 -6.31
N ASP A 98 -0.39 -0.17 -7.58
CA ASP A 98 -1.35 0.03 -8.66
C ASP A 98 -2.40 -1.10 -8.73
N CYS A 99 -3.65 -0.72 -8.52
CA CYS A 99 -4.78 -1.64 -8.48
C CYS A 99 -5.37 -1.96 -9.87
N ARG A 100 -4.89 -1.36 -10.98
CA ARG A 100 -5.54 -1.50 -12.31
C ARG A 100 -5.85 -2.94 -12.67
N SER A 101 -4.88 -3.84 -12.58
CA SER A 101 -5.06 -5.26 -12.92
C SER A 101 -5.74 -6.11 -11.85
N LEU A 102 -5.84 -5.59 -10.62
CA LEU A 102 -6.31 -6.28 -9.42
C LEU A 102 -7.71 -5.86 -9.01
N SER A 103 -8.16 -4.70 -9.49
CA SER A 103 -9.46 -4.14 -9.18
C SER A 103 -10.58 -5.09 -9.61
N LYS A 104 -11.66 -5.11 -8.83
CA LYS A 104 -12.88 -5.85 -9.15
C LYS A 104 -13.39 -5.59 -10.58
N MET A 105 -13.24 -4.35 -11.05
CA MET A 105 -13.67 -3.91 -12.39
C MET A 105 -12.83 -4.51 -13.52
N CYS A 106 -11.57 -4.87 -13.26
CA CYS A 106 -10.67 -5.45 -14.26
C CYS A 106 -10.63 -6.98 -14.20
N ARG A 107 -11.23 -7.62 -13.20
CA ARG A 107 -11.12 -9.07 -12.95
C ARG A 107 -11.36 -9.94 -14.19
N HIS A 108 -12.37 -9.61 -15.00
CA HIS A 108 -12.66 -10.35 -16.23
C HIS A 108 -11.58 -10.14 -17.29
N THR A 109 -11.19 -8.89 -17.55
CA THR A 109 -10.14 -8.55 -18.52
C THR A 109 -8.77 -9.09 -18.10
N SER A 110 -8.43 -9.02 -16.82
CA SER A 110 -7.17 -9.55 -16.28
C SER A 110 -7.16 -11.07 -16.19
N GLY A 111 -8.31 -11.75 -16.34
CA GLY A 111 -8.42 -13.20 -16.24
C GLY A 111 -8.15 -13.74 -14.82
N ARG A 112 -8.26 -12.89 -13.79
CA ARG A 112 -8.01 -13.29 -12.41
C ARG A 112 -9.22 -14.03 -11.83
N SER A 113 -8.94 -15.14 -11.16
CA SER A 113 -9.93 -15.93 -10.41
C SER A 113 -9.25 -16.59 -9.21
N TYR A 114 -10.01 -17.27 -8.35
CA TYR A 114 -9.43 -18.04 -7.25
C TYR A 114 -8.49 -19.16 -7.73
N LEU A 115 -8.76 -19.73 -8.92
CA LEU A 115 -7.91 -20.75 -9.53
C LEU A 115 -6.74 -20.14 -10.32
N THR A 116 -6.89 -18.89 -10.77
CA THR A 116 -5.91 -18.15 -11.56
C THR A 116 -5.60 -16.79 -10.94
N PRO A 117 -5.08 -16.74 -9.69
CA PRO A 117 -4.94 -15.47 -8.97
C PRO A 117 -3.99 -14.50 -9.66
N MET A 118 -2.99 -15.02 -10.37
CA MET A 118 -2.01 -14.24 -11.15
C MET A 118 -2.56 -13.68 -12.47
N GLY A 119 -3.77 -14.08 -12.88
CA GLY A 119 -4.42 -13.64 -14.11
C GLY A 119 -3.71 -14.08 -15.40
N ASN A 120 -4.17 -13.53 -16.52
CA ASN A 120 -3.57 -13.73 -17.83
C ASN A 120 -2.30 -12.88 -17.98
N ARG A 121 -1.15 -13.51 -17.71
CA ARG A 121 0.18 -12.89 -17.85
C ARG A 121 0.58 -12.56 -19.29
N GLY A 122 -0.22 -12.91 -20.30
CA GLY A 122 -0.04 -12.43 -21.67
C GLY A 122 -0.21 -10.91 -21.77
N TYR A 123 -1.04 -10.31 -20.90
CA TYR A 123 -1.22 -8.86 -20.86
C TYR A 123 -0.13 -8.15 -20.04
N VAL A 124 0.46 -7.09 -20.62
CA VAL A 124 1.51 -6.28 -19.97
C VAL A 124 1.05 -5.74 -18.63
N PHE A 125 -0.14 -5.14 -18.56
CA PHE A 125 -0.66 -4.53 -17.33
C PHE A 125 -0.89 -5.55 -16.20
N VAL A 126 -1.14 -6.83 -16.53
CA VAL A 126 -1.25 -7.92 -15.55
C VAL A 126 0.14 -8.29 -15.01
N ARG A 127 1.15 -8.37 -15.89
CA ARG A 127 2.54 -8.61 -15.47
C ARG A 127 3.06 -7.48 -14.58
N VAL A 128 2.85 -6.23 -14.99
CA VAL A 128 3.21 -5.05 -14.19
C VAL A 128 2.54 -5.10 -12.82
N GLY A 129 1.22 -5.31 -12.76
CA GLY A 129 0.51 -5.44 -11.49
C GLY A 129 1.06 -6.56 -10.58
N ASN A 130 1.35 -7.73 -11.14
CA ASN A 130 1.96 -8.83 -10.39
C ASN A 130 3.35 -8.48 -9.85
N THR A 131 4.18 -7.79 -10.65
CA THR A 131 5.52 -7.34 -10.24
C THR A 131 5.43 -6.33 -9.11
N LEU A 132 4.57 -5.31 -9.24
CA LEU A 132 4.39 -4.29 -8.21
C LEU A 132 3.88 -4.90 -6.90
N SER A 133 2.88 -5.76 -6.96
CA SER A 133 2.34 -6.48 -5.80
C SER A 133 3.37 -7.39 -5.11
N GLY A 134 4.18 -8.12 -5.88
CA GLY A 134 5.26 -8.94 -5.33
C GLY A 134 6.31 -8.09 -4.61
N ARG A 135 6.67 -6.92 -5.18
CA ARG A 135 7.60 -5.97 -4.55
C ARG A 135 7.01 -5.34 -3.31
N THR A 136 5.73 -4.99 -3.29
CA THR A 136 5.02 -4.50 -2.09
C THR A 136 5.14 -5.48 -0.93
N VAL A 137 5.00 -6.79 -1.18
CA VAL A 137 5.18 -7.82 -0.13
C VAL A 137 6.59 -7.83 0.43
N ILE A 138 7.61 -7.71 -0.42
CA ILE A 138 9.01 -7.66 0.04
C ILE A 138 9.25 -6.41 0.88
N VAL A 139 8.72 -5.26 0.46
CA VAL A 139 8.82 -4.00 1.20
C VAL A 139 8.13 -4.08 2.55
N ALA A 140 6.91 -4.63 2.60
CA ALA A 140 6.17 -4.80 3.85
C ALA A 140 6.90 -5.74 4.82
N LEU A 141 7.48 -6.83 4.32
CA LEU A 141 8.28 -7.75 5.10
C LEU A 141 9.53 -7.08 5.68
N LEU A 142 10.29 -6.37 4.85
CA LEU A 142 11.47 -5.62 5.28
C LEU A 142 11.09 -4.52 6.29
N ALA A 143 9.99 -3.82 6.06
CA ALA A 143 9.49 -2.78 6.96
C ALA A 143 9.13 -3.35 8.34
N ALA A 144 8.31 -4.41 8.39
CA ALA A 144 7.95 -5.06 9.65
C ALA A 144 9.19 -5.45 10.46
N TRP A 145 10.20 -5.94 9.74
CA TRP A 145 11.41 -6.43 10.32
C TRP A 145 12.39 -5.34 10.78
N CYS A 146 12.46 -4.21 10.08
CA CYS A 146 13.12 -3.00 10.55
C CYS A 146 12.39 -2.34 11.75
N GLY A 147 11.36 -2.99 12.32
CA GLY A 147 10.57 -2.45 13.43
C GLY A 147 9.64 -1.32 13.01
N LEU A 148 9.33 -1.23 11.72
CA LEU A 148 8.47 -0.19 11.14
C LEU A 148 7.00 -0.62 11.11
N ARG A 149 6.11 0.36 10.99
CA ARG A 149 4.69 0.14 10.77
C ARG A 149 4.39 0.28 9.29
N PHE A 150 3.94 -0.79 8.65
CA PHE A 150 3.45 -0.65 7.28
C PHE A 150 1.93 -0.53 7.25
N ILE A 151 1.42 0.14 6.23
CA ILE A 151 0.02 0.05 5.81
C ILE A 151 -0.03 -0.19 4.31
N ILE A 152 -0.70 -1.26 3.91
CA ILE A 152 -0.99 -1.59 2.51
C ILE A 152 -2.43 -1.22 2.24
N GLU A 153 -2.64 -0.33 1.28
CA GLU A 153 -3.95 0.15 0.87
C GLU A 153 -4.32 -0.44 -0.51
N GLN A 154 -5.55 -0.94 -0.64
CA GLN A 154 -6.18 -1.25 -1.91
C GLN A 154 -7.67 -0.93 -1.92
N PRO A 155 -8.29 -0.67 -3.10
CA PRO A 155 -9.73 -0.61 -3.22
C PRO A 155 -10.41 -1.90 -2.72
N ASP A 156 -11.57 -1.76 -2.09
CA ASP A 156 -12.35 -2.92 -1.62
C ASP A 156 -12.76 -3.83 -2.79
N GLY A 157 -12.71 -5.14 -2.55
CA GLY A 157 -12.89 -6.16 -3.58
C GLY A 157 -11.74 -6.30 -4.58
N SER A 158 -10.57 -5.68 -4.31
CA SER A 158 -9.32 -6.00 -5.00
C SER A 158 -8.96 -7.47 -4.83
N PHE A 159 -8.29 -8.05 -5.83
CA PHE A 159 -7.79 -9.42 -5.77
C PHE A 159 -6.41 -9.55 -5.11
N LEU A 160 -5.86 -8.45 -4.60
CA LEU A 160 -4.51 -8.35 -4.04
C LEU A 160 -4.25 -9.40 -2.93
N GLU A 161 -5.16 -9.48 -1.95
CA GLU A 161 -5.03 -10.42 -0.84
C GLU A 161 -4.98 -11.88 -1.27
N HIS A 162 -5.60 -12.24 -2.40
CA HIS A 162 -5.65 -13.60 -2.92
C HIS A 162 -4.41 -13.98 -3.75
N LEU A 163 -3.47 -13.07 -3.95
CA LEU A 163 -2.22 -13.40 -4.62
C LEU A 163 -1.35 -14.31 -3.73
N PRO A 164 -0.67 -15.32 -4.30
CA PRO A 164 0.14 -16.26 -3.50
C PRO A 164 1.17 -15.60 -2.59
N HIS A 165 1.76 -14.48 -3.01
CA HIS A 165 2.74 -13.75 -2.20
C HIS A 165 2.12 -13.03 -1.00
N TYR A 166 0.88 -12.55 -1.10
CA TYR A 166 0.17 -11.98 0.06
C TYR A 166 -0.28 -13.08 1.02
N GLN A 167 -0.76 -14.21 0.52
CA GLN A 167 -1.08 -15.37 1.34
C GLN A 167 0.15 -15.86 2.12
N TRP A 168 1.32 -15.90 1.45
CA TRP A 168 2.57 -16.19 2.13
C TRP A 168 2.93 -15.14 3.18
N LEU A 169 2.86 -13.84 2.85
CA LEU A 169 3.12 -12.76 3.82
C LEU A 169 2.26 -12.90 5.08
N PHE A 170 0.96 -13.17 4.92
CA PHE A 170 0.02 -13.35 6.03
C PHE A 170 0.26 -14.64 6.81
N SER A 171 0.94 -15.62 6.24
CA SER A 171 1.33 -16.85 6.96
C SER A 171 2.59 -16.67 7.81
N VAL A 172 3.44 -15.68 7.51
CA VAL A 172 4.71 -15.45 8.22
C VAL A 172 4.70 -14.21 9.11
N LEU A 173 3.78 -13.27 8.89
CA LEU A 173 3.58 -12.07 9.71
C LEU A 173 2.16 -12.01 10.24
N LYS A 174 2.00 -11.53 11.48
CA LYS A 174 0.70 -11.14 12.02
C LYS A 174 0.27 -9.85 11.33
N VAL A 175 -0.71 -9.96 10.44
CA VAL A 175 -1.26 -8.83 9.68
C VAL A 175 -2.74 -8.66 10.03
N TYR A 176 -3.11 -7.46 10.43
CA TYR A 176 -4.47 -7.05 10.69
C TYR A 176 -5.10 -6.48 9.43
N ALA A 177 -6.40 -6.67 9.26
CA ALA A 177 -7.16 -6.18 8.12
C ALA A 177 -8.32 -5.29 8.57
N GLY A 178 -8.49 -4.17 7.88
CA GLY A 178 -9.50 -3.16 8.18
C GLY A 178 -10.05 -2.55 6.91
N THR A 179 -11.02 -1.66 7.03
CA THR A 179 -11.56 -0.94 5.88
C THR A 179 -11.81 0.50 6.22
N MET A 180 -11.77 1.36 5.21
CA MET A 180 -12.13 2.76 5.34
C MET A 180 -12.88 3.27 4.11
N TYR A 181 -13.69 4.30 4.27
CA TYR A 181 -14.30 5.06 3.19
C TYR A 181 -13.53 6.35 2.98
N MET A 182 -12.94 6.53 1.81
CA MET A 182 -12.20 7.75 1.50
C MET A 182 -13.12 8.99 1.49
N GLY A 183 -14.41 8.79 1.25
CA GLY A 183 -15.44 9.84 1.30
C GLY A 183 -15.53 10.55 2.65
N VAL A 184 -15.16 9.88 3.76
CA VAL A 184 -15.11 10.50 5.10
C VAL A 184 -14.04 11.59 5.18
N PHE A 185 -13.01 11.51 4.33
CA PHE A 185 -11.96 12.52 4.19
C PHE A 185 -12.21 13.49 3.03
N GLY A 186 -13.45 13.59 2.53
CA GLY A 186 -13.81 14.54 1.48
C GLY A 186 -13.49 14.08 0.05
N SER A 187 -13.16 12.80 -0.17
CA SER A 187 -13.14 12.26 -1.53
C SER A 187 -14.53 12.40 -2.17
N GLY A 188 -14.58 12.85 -3.42
CA GLY A 188 -15.82 12.96 -4.18
C GLY A 188 -16.53 11.62 -4.44
N SER A 189 -15.92 10.48 -4.09
CA SER A 189 -16.52 9.14 -4.24
C SER A 189 -16.61 8.39 -2.91
N PRO A 190 -17.66 7.56 -2.70
CA PRO A 190 -17.83 6.73 -1.51
C PRO A 190 -17.04 5.42 -1.66
N LYS A 191 -15.85 5.49 -2.27
CA LYS A 191 -15.03 4.32 -2.53
C LYS A 191 -14.54 3.78 -1.20
N ARG A 192 -14.85 2.51 -0.95
CA ARG A 192 -14.32 1.77 0.18
C ARG A 192 -12.96 1.20 -0.19
N HIS A 193 -12.04 1.25 0.76
CA HIS A 193 -10.69 0.74 0.68
C HIS A 193 -10.50 -0.31 1.77
N ARG A 194 -9.64 -1.28 1.48
CA ARG A 194 -9.18 -2.31 2.39
C ARG A 194 -7.73 -2.02 2.75
N LEU A 195 -7.45 -2.17 4.03
CA LEU A 195 -6.18 -1.84 4.64
C LEU A 195 -5.59 -3.10 5.27
N PHE A 196 -4.28 -3.26 5.16
CA PHE A 196 -3.52 -4.30 5.83
C PHE A 196 -2.35 -3.69 6.58
N SER A 197 -2.15 -4.03 7.85
CA SER A 197 -1.05 -3.48 8.65
C SER A 197 -0.53 -4.51 9.65
N ASN A 198 0.75 -4.41 10.00
CA ASN A 198 1.32 -5.12 11.16
C ASN A 198 1.01 -4.44 12.50
N CYS A 199 0.36 -3.27 12.51
CA CYS A 199 0.03 -2.53 13.73
C CYS A 199 -1.48 -2.42 13.91
N LYS A 200 -2.02 -3.12 14.92
CA LYS A 200 -3.46 -3.12 15.22
C LYS A 200 -3.97 -1.75 15.63
N TYR A 201 -3.29 -1.09 16.57
CA TYR A 201 -3.65 0.27 17.01
C TYR A 201 -3.78 1.22 15.81
N TYR A 202 -2.75 1.27 14.97
CA TYR A 202 -2.74 2.16 13.80
C TYR A 202 -3.92 1.89 12.85
N LEU A 203 -4.23 0.61 12.63
CA LEU A 203 -5.32 0.21 11.77
C LEU A 203 -6.70 0.51 12.39
N ASP A 204 -6.87 0.23 13.68
CA ASP A 204 -8.11 0.48 14.42
C ASP A 204 -8.41 1.98 14.45
N THR A 205 -7.42 2.84 14.71
CA THR A 205 -7.60 4.31 14.68
C THR A 205 -8.16 4.78 13.33
N ILE A 206 -7.69 4.20 12.22
CA ILE A 206 -8.21 4.53 10.88
C ILE A 206 -9.64 3.99 10.70
N CYS A 207 -9.91 2.77 11.14
CA CYS A 207 -11.23 2.14 11.04
C CYS A 207 -12.28 2.82 11.92
N ASP A 208 -11.91 3.30 13.11
CA ASP A 208 -12.80 4.02 14.01
C ASP A 208 -13.18 5.38 13.40
N ARG A 209 -12.23 6.04 12.74
CA ARG A 209 -12.48 7.32 12.07
C ARG A 209 -13.31 7.18 10.80
N ALA A 210 -13.03 6.18 9.97
CA ALA A 210 -13.51 6.14 8.59
C ALA A 210 -14.04 4.77 8.13
N GLY A 211 -14.20 3.79 9.02
CA GLY A 211 -14.61 2.44 8.68
C GLY A 211 -16.06 2.28 8.24
N TYR A 212 -16.89 3.28 8.52
CA TYR A 212 -18.30 3.32 8.16
C TYR A 212 -18.68 4.62 7.45
N MET A 213 -19.60 4.49 6.50
CA MET A 213 -20.27 5.61 5.83
C MET A 213 -21.69 5.14 5.50
N SER A 214 -22.71 5.85 5.99
CA SER A 214 -24.11 5.51 5.78
C SER A 214 -24.51 5.68 4.31
N ARG A 215 -25.61 5.04 3.88
CA ARG A 215 -26.11 5.18 2.49
C ARG A 215 -26.47 6.63 2.15
N ALA A 216 -26.97 7.39 3.12
CA ALA A 216 -27.28 8.80 2.95
C ALA A 216 -26.00 9.59 2.65
N GLU A 217 -24.95 9.43 3.46
CA GLU A 217 -23.66 10.08 3.23
C GLU A 217 -23.03 9.65 1.91
N GLN A 218 -23.06 8.35 1.58
CA GLN A 218 -22.54 7.85 0.31
C GLN A 218 -23.25 8.46 -0.90
N SER A 219 -24.54 8.81 -0.76
CA SER A 219 -25.32 9.45 -1.83
C SER A 219 -24.96 10.93 -2.05
N LEU A 220 -24.33 11.58 -1.06
CA LEU A 220 -23.86 12.96 -1.14
C LEU A 220 -22.54 13.09 -1.94
N CYS A 221 -21.83 11.99 -2.15
CA CYS A 221 -20.62 11.98 -2.97
C CYS A 221 -20.94 12.30 -4.44
N SER A 222 -20.25 13.29 -5.00
CA SER A 222 -20.49 13.82 -6.35
C SER A 222 -20.12 12.85 -7.48
N ASN A 223 -19.15 11.97 -7.26
CA ASN A 223 -18.52 11.16 -8.30
C ASN A 223 -19.00 9.70 -8.30
N LYS A 224 -19.72 9.33 -9.35
CA LYS A 224 -20.05 7.92 -9.65
C LYS A 224 -18.92 7.26 -10.44
N LEU A 225 -18.22 6.33 -9.79
CA LEU A 225 -17.08 5.62 -10.38
C LEU A 225 -17.45 4.55 -11.42
N VAL A 226 -18.71 4.10 -11.39
CA VAL A 226 -19.20 2.99 -12.22
C VAL A 226 -20.49 3.43 -12.90
N LYS A 227 -20.56 3.18 -14.21
CA LYS A 227 -21.80 3.28 -14.99
C LYS A 227 -22.36 1.89 -15.24
N LYS A 228 -23.67 1.73 -15.05
CA LYS A 228 -24.42 0.53 -15.45
C LYS A 228 -25.04 0.77 -16.83
N TYR A 229 -25.00 -0.23 -17.70
CA TYR A 229 -25.62 -0.19 -19.01
C TYR A 229 -26.19 -1.57 -19.36
N ILE A 230 -27.17 -1.63 -20.27
CA ILE A 230 -27.72 -2.88 -20.78
C ILE A 230 -27.01 -3.17 -22.10
N ASP A 231 -26.44 -4.36 -22.24
CA ASP A 231 -25.77 -4.77 -23.49
C ASP A 231 -26.78 -5.16 -24.58
N LYS A 232 -26.29 -5.46 -25.79
CA LYS A 232 -27.13 -5.87 -26.93
C LYS A 232 -27.93 -7.17 -26.67
N SER A 233 -27.57 -7.93 -25.63
CA SER A 233 -28.23 -9.18 -25.23
C SER A 233 -29.20 -8.97 -24.06
N GLY A 234 -29.52 -7.72 -23.69
CA GLY A 234 -30.41 -7.40 -22.59
C GLY A 234 -29.80 -7.60 -21.20
N LYS A 235 -28.49 -7.89 -21.09
CA LYS A 235 -27.83 -8.13 -19.80
C LYS A 235 -27.31 -6.83 -19.22
N VAL A 236 -27.57 -6.61 -17.93
CA VAL A 236 -26.99 -5.48 -17.18
C VAL A 236 -25.49 -5.70 -17.01
N ARG A 237 -24.70 -4.74 -17.49
CA ARG A 237 -23.24 -4.68 -17.38
C ARG A 237 -22.85 -3.44 -16.58
N CYS A 238 -21.64 -3.47 -16.05
CA CYS A 238 -21.00 -2.33 -15.41
C CYS A 238 -19.67 -2.01 -16.09
N SER A 239 -19.33 -0.73 -16.15
CA SER A 239 -18.01 -0.29 -16.61
C SER A 239 -17.54 0.89 -15.77
N GLY A 240 -16.22 0.98 -15.59
CA GLY A 240 -15.60 2.07 -14.86
C GLY A 240 -15.60 3.37 -15.66
N THR A 241 -15.87 4.49 -15.01
CA THR A 241 -15.73 5.82 -15.58
C THR A 241 -14.26 6.23 -15.50
N LYS A 242 -13.49 6.11 -16.58
CA LYS A 242 -12.02 6.25 -16.57
C LYS A 242 -11.51 7.54 -15.88
N PRO A 243 -12.05 8.75 -16.16
CA PRO A 243 -11.58 9.97 -15.50
C PRO A 243 -11.81 9.92 -13.99
N ALA A 244 -13.04 9.60 -13.57
CA ALA A 244 -13.40 9.50 -12.15
C ALA A 244 -12.61 8.41 -11.41
N LEU A 245 -12.31 7.29 -12.08
CA LEU A 245 -11.47 6.24 -11.51
C LEU A 245 -10.02 6.70 -11.29
N LYS A 246 -9.46 7.42 -12.27
CA LYS A 246 -8.11 8.00 -12.16
C LYS A 246 -8.06 9.01 -11.02
N GLU A 247 -9.05 9.88 -10.93
CA GLU A 247 -9.14 10.90 -9.88
C GLU A 247 -9.32 10.27 -8.48
N SER A 248 -10.13 9.21 -8.37
CA SER A 248 -10.32 8.43 -7.13
C SER A 248 -9.10 7.62 -6.68
N ALA A 249 -7.99 7.68 -7.41
CA ALA A 249 -6.73 7.07 -7.01
C ALA A 249 -5.90 8.02 -6.14
N HIS A 250 -6.22 9.31 -6.10
CA HIS A 250 -5.52 10.29 -5.28
C HIS A 250 -6.09 10.32 -3.87
N TYR A 251 -5.20 10.45 -2.88
CA TYR A 251 -5.60 10.67 -1.50
C TYR A 251 -6.12 12.10 -1.31
N PRO A 252 -7.23 12.31 -0.57
CA PRO A 252 -7.62 13.64 -0.13
C PRO A 252 -6.61 14.22 0.87
N ALA A 253 -6.44 15.54 0.89
CA ALA A 253 -5.57 16.23 1.84
C ALA A 253 -5.90 15.86 3.30
N ALA A 254 -7.19 15.84 3.67
CA ALA A 254 -7.63 15.50 5.02
C ALA A 254 -7.25 14.07 5.45
N PHE A 255 -7.09 13.14 4.50
CA PHE A 255 -6.57 11.81 4.81
C PHE A 255 -5.07 11.84 5.09
N GLY A 256 -4.31 12.61 4.31
CA GLY A 256 -2.89 12.87 4.56
C GLY A 256 -2.67 13.47 5.95
N ASP A 257 -3.40 14.52 6.29
CA ASP A 257 -3.31 15.21 7.59
C ASP A 257 -3.63 14.26 8.75
N PHE A 258 -4.65 13.41 8.60
CA PHE A 258 -5.01 12.41 9.59
C PHE A 258 -3.95 11.32 9.76
N LEU A 259 -3.37 10.79 8.66
CA LEU A 259 -2.27 9.84 8.79
C LEU A 259 -1.03 10.48 9.42
N ALA A 260 -0.75 11.75 9.10
CA ALA A 260 0.35 12.50 9.69
C ALA A 260 0.16 12.68 11.21
N SER A 261 -1.06 12.96 11.67
CA SER A 261 -1.34 13.08 13.11
C SER A 261 -1.07 11.77 13.85
N ILE A 262 -1.50 10.62 13.30
CA ILE A 262 -1.24 9.32 13.92
C ILE A 262 0.25 8.97 13.90
N ALA A 263 0.95 9.26 12.81
CA ALA A 263 2.38 8.99 12.70
C ALA A 263 3.20 9.85 13.68
N LEU A 264 2.78 11.09 13.91
CA LEU A 264 3.37 11.99 14.91
C LEU A 264 3.14 11.48 16.34
N GLU A 265 1.91 11.06 16.65
CA GLU A 265 1.55 10.47 17.95
C GLU A 265 2.40 9.22 18.25
N LEU A 266 2.59 8.36 17.25
CA LEU A 266 3.34 7.11 17.38
C LEU A 266 4.85 7.28 17.19
N ARG A 267 5.36 8.51 17.15
CA ARG A 267 6.79 8.77 16.90
C ARG A 267 7.64 8.18 18.02
N GLY A 268 8.63 7.37 17.66
CA GLY A 268 9.53 6.70 18.61
C GLY A 268 8.92 5.49 19.34
N VAL A 269 7.63 5.23 19.20
CA VAL A 269 6.98 4.01 19.69
C VAL A 269 7.19 2.91 18.66
N THR A 270 7.61 1.72 19.05
CA THR A 270 7.68 0.57 18.11
C THR A 270 6.37 -0.22 18.13
N TRP A 271 6.03 -0.90 17.03
CA TRP A 271 4.81 -1.73 16.99
C TRP A 271 4.91 -2.97 17.89
N LEU A 272 6.13 -3.43 18.20
CA LEU A 272 6.37 -4.52 19.15
C LEU A 272 5.90 -4.13 20.56
N ASN A 273 6.09 -2.87 20.97
CA ASN A 273 5.64 -2.41 22.28
C ASN A 273 4.11 -2.39 22.38
N LEU A 274 3.42 -1.98 21.31
CA LEU A 274 1.95 -1.90 21.26
C LEU A 274 1.25 -3.25 21.20
N SER A 275 1.96 -4.31 20.80
CA SER A 275 1.38 -5.65 20.69
C SER A 275 1.48 -6.49 21.97
N LEU A 276 2.29 -6.05 22.94
CA LEU A 276 2.43 -6.71 24.25
C LEU A 276 1.39 -6.24 25.28
N GLU A 277 0.76 -5.08 25.08
CA GLU A 277 -0.25 -4.54 26.00
C GLU A 277 -1.68 -5.05 25.72
N THR A 278 -1.87 -5.82 24.65
CA THR A 278 -3.20 -6.28 24.18
C THR A 278 -3.37 -7.80 24.11
N SER A 279 -2.43 -8.55 24.70
CA SER A 279 -2.47 -10.02 24.87
C SER A 279 -2.59 -10.39 26.34
#